data_AF-A0A2A3JZI5-F1
#
_entry.id   AF-A0A2A3JZI5-F1
#
_cell.length_a   1.000
_cell.length_b   1.000
_cell.length_c   1.000
_cell.angle_alpha   90.00
_cell.angle_beta   90.00
_cell.angle_gamma   90.00
#
_symmetry.space_group_name_H-M   'P 1'
#
loop_
_entity.id
_entity.type
_entity.pdbx_description
1 polymer ?
#
loop_
_entity_poly.entity_id
_entity_poly.type
_entity_poly.pdbx_seq_one_letter_code
_entity_poly.pdbx_strand_id
1 'polypeptide(L)'
;LAIWARNAGRPDLVQRPAGEVLVTRPKLSVLTCAAPIGTAATLEALARGLPLGAALPAGADHSAIFACLFSAGAVISEGDPKP
;
A
#
# COMPACT_ATOMS: atom_id res chain seq x y z
N LEU A 1 -4.85 17.27 9.88
CA LEU A 1 -3.91 18.30 9.38
C LEU A 1 -2.42 17.94 9.53
N ALA A 2 -1.99 17.18 10.55
CA ALA A 2 -0.56 16.89 10.77
C ALA A 2 0.11 15.91 9.75
N ILE A 3 -0.63 14.97 9.15
CA ILE A 3 -0.05 14.03 8.16
C ILE A 3 0.25 14.73 6.82
N TRP A 4 -0.61 15.66 6.40
CA TRP A 4 -0.41 16.44 5.17
C TRP A 4 0.84 17.33 5.25
N ALA A 5 1.11 17.92 6.43
CA ALA A 5 2.31 18.72 6.65
C ALA A 5 3.62 17.90 6.59
N ARG A 6 3.59 16.62 6.99
CA ARG A 6 4.77 15.72 6.88
C ARG A 6 5.08 15.31 5.44
N ASN A 7 4.07 15.26 4.58
CA ASN A 7 4.24 14.89 3.16
C ASN A 7 4.49 16.11 2.25
N ALA A 8 4.52 17.33 2.77
CA ALA A 8 4.71 18.55 1.98
C ALA A 8 6.06 18.57 1.21
N GLY A 9 7.07 17.84 1.69
CA GLY A 9 8.37 17.68 1.02
C GLY A 9 8.50 16.40 0.17
N ARG A 10 7.40 15.68 -0.09
CA ARG A 10 7.39 14.41 -0.83
C ARG A 10 6.63 14.57 -2.16
N PRO A 11 7.29 15.09 -3.22
CA PRO A 11 6.64 15.31 -4.52
C PRO A 11 6.11 14.01 -5.13
N ASP A 12 6.70 12.87 -4.78
CA ASP A 12 6.25 11.52 -5.16
C ASP A 12 4.90 11.11 -4.55
N LEU A 13 4.44 11.80 -3.50
CA LEU A 13 3.12 11.59 -2.87
C LEU A 13 2.08 12.64 -3.32
N VAL A 14 2.48 13.61 -4.14
CA VAL A 14 1.55 14.62 -4.67
C VAL A 14 0.72 13.98 -5.77
N GLN A 15 -0.55 13.72 -5.45
CA GLN A 15 -1.52 13.15 -6.39
C GLN A 15 -2.59 14.19 -6.73
N ARG A 16 -2.93 14.31 -8.02
CA ARG A 16 -4.07 15.10 -8.51
C ARG A 16 -4.87 14.26 -9.53
N PRO A 17 -6.11 13.86 -9.22
CA PRO A 17 -6.84 14.07 -7.96
C PRO A 17 -6.17 13.37 -6.76
N ALA A 18 -6.57 13.71 -5.54
CA ALA A 18 -6.11 13.01 -4.34
C ALA A 18 -6.51 11.53 -4.43
N GLY A 19 -5.57 10.63 -4.17
CA GLY A 19 -5.76 9.18 -4.22
C GLY A 19 -5.27 8.49 -2.96
N GLU A 20 -4.90 7.22 -3.09
CA GLU A 20 -4.50 6.37 -1.97
C GLU A 20 -3.00 6.51 -1.67
N VAL A 21 -2.63 6.36 -0.39
CA VAL A 21 -1.24 6.35 0.08
C VAL A 21 -1.05 5.13 0.97
N LEU A 22 -0.05 4.31 0.65
CA LEU A 22 0.32 3.15 1.44
C LEU A 22 1.45 3.55 2.40
N VAL A 23 1.26 3.25 3.68
CA VAL A 23 2.26 3.44 4.74
C VAL A 23 2.55 2.09 5.36
N THR A 24 3.80 1.65 5.31
CA THR A 24 4.25 0.37 5.88
C THR A 24 5.45 0.59 6.79
N ARG A 25 5.76 -0.42 7.61
CA ARG A 25 6.97 -0.41 8.45
C ARG A 25 7.80 -1.69 8.33
N PRO A 26 8.28 -2.06 7.13
CA PRO A 26 9.17 -3.22 6.99
C PRO A 26 10.50 -2.98 7.73
N LYS A 27 10.97 -3.97 8.49
CA LYS A 27 12.29 -3.95 9.18
C LYS A 27 12.56 -2.65 9.96
N LEU A 28 11.54 -2.15 10.66
CA LEU A 28 11.55 -0.89 11.44
C LEU A 28 11.75 0.41 10.63
N SER A 29 11.80 0.34 9.31
CA SER A 29 11.84 1.50 8.43
C SER A 29 10.42 1.90 8.01
N VAL A 30 10.04 3.17 8.14
CA VAL A 30 8.74 3.67 7.67
C VAL A 30 8.84 3.98 6.18
N LEU A 31 8.10 3.24 5.37
CA LEU A 31 7.94 3.51 3.95
C LEU A 31 6.57 4.13 3.70
N THR A 32 6.55 5.13 2.83
CA THR A 32 5.34 5.78 2.36
C THR A 32 5.41 5.87 0.85
N CYS A 33 4.38 5.44 0.13
CA CYS A 33 4.31 5.57 -1.32
C CYS A 33 2.89 5.89 -1.79
N ALA A 34 2.80 6.50 -2.97
CA ALA A 34 1.55 6.60 -3.70
C ALA A 34 1.03 5.19 -3.99
N ALA A 35 -0.24 4.94 -3.65
CA ALA A 35 -0.90 3.67 -3.89
C ALA A 35 -1.90 3.79 -5.05
N PRO A 36 -1.99 2.78 -5.93
CA PRO A 36 -3.05 2.70 -6.93
C PRO A 36 -4.43 2.64 -6.28
N ILE A 37 -5.45 3.10 -7.01
CA ILE A 37 -6.85 3.01 -6.57
C ILE A 37 -7.22 1.53 -6.34
N GLY A 38 -7.86 1.26 -5.21
CA GLY A 38 -8.28 -0.08 -4.81
C GLY A 38 -7.29 -0.82 -3.92
N THR A 39 -6.14 -0.22 -3.58
CA THR A 39 -5.14 -0.83 -2.68
C THR A 39 -5.69 -0.97 -1.27
N ALA A 40 -6.36 0.05 -0.75
CA ALA A 40 -7.00 0.02 0.57
C ALA A 40 -8.07 -1.07 0.66
N ALA A 41 -8.99 -1.12 -0.31
CA ALA A 41 -10.04 -2.13 -0.37
C ALA A 41 -9.46 -3.56 -0.47
N THR A 42 -8.37 -3.73 -1.22
CA THR A 42 -7.66 -5.01 -1.32
C THR A 42 -7.09 -5.43 0.03
N LEU A 43 -6.40 -4.54 0.73
CA LEU A 43 -5.85 -4.82 2.06
C LEU A 43 -6.94 -5.15 3.09
N GLU A 44 -8.06 -4.41 3.09
CA GLU A 44 -9.20 -4.68 3.98
C GLU A 44 -9.86 -6.03 3.69
N ALA A 45 -9.95 -6.43 2.43
CA ALA A 45 -10.45 -7.75 2.07
C ALA A 45 -9.50 -8.88 2.51
N LEU A 46 -8.20 -8.71 2.29
CA LEU A 46 -7.19 -9.68 2.74
C LEU A 46 -7.14 -9.78 4.27
N ALA A 47 -7.25 -8.67 4.99
CA ALA A 47 -7.32 -8.65 6.45
C ALA A 47 -8.55 -9.40 7.01
N ARG A 48 -9.62 -9.50 6.21
CA ARG A 48 -10.81 -10.31 6.52
C ARG A 48 -10.67 -11.78 6.14
N GLY A 49 -9.53 -12.20 5.60
CA GLY A 49 -9.29 -13.58 5.16
C GLY A 49 -9.96 -13.94 3.84
N LEU A 50 -10.37 -12.97 3.04
CA LEU A 50 -10.93 -13.24 1.71
C LEU A 50 -9.83 -13.76 0.77
N PRO A 51 -10.15 -14.68 -0.15
CA PRO A 51 -9.20 -15.16 -1.14
C PRO A 51 -8.80 -14.01 -2.08
N LEU A 52 -7.60 -14.11 -2.64
CA LEU A 52 -6.99 -13.05 -3.46
C LEU A 52 -7.90 -12.57 -4.61
N GLY A 53 -8.55 -13.51 -5.30
CA GLY A 53 -9.46 -13.19 -6.40
C GLY A 53 -10.72 -12.43 -5.99
N ALA A 54 -11.14 -12.54 -4.72
CA ALA A 54 -12.26 -11.77 -4.18
C ALA A 54 -11.81 -10.45 -3.52
N ALA A 55 -10.52 -10.35 -3.16
CA ALA A 55 -9.96 -9.15 -2.56
C ALA A 55 -9.70 -8.03 -3.57
N LEU A 56 -9.41 -8.38 -4.82
CA LEU A 56 -9.10 -7.42 -5.87
C LEU A 56 -10.37 -6.75 -6.43
N PRO A 57 -10.45 -5.41 -6.44
CA PRO A 57 -11.57 -4.71 -7.07
C PRO A 57 -11.64 -4.99 -8.57
N ALA A 58 -12.87 -5.13 -9.08
CA ALA A 58 -13.11 -5.25 -10.51
C ALA A 58 -12.72 -3.95 -11.22
N GLY A 59 -11.96 -4.05 -12.32
CA GLY A 59 -11.52 -2.88 -13.11
C GLY A 59 -10.34 -2.10 -12.52
N ALA A 60 -9.79 -2.51 -11.37
CA ALA A 60 -8.53 -1.96 -10.86
C ALA A 60 -7.32 -2.58 -11.58
N ASP A 61 -6.20 -1.86 -11.61
CA ASP A 61 -4.94 -2.40 -12.08
C ASP A 61 -4.33 -3.31 -11.01
N HIS A 62 -4.63 -4.61 -11.10
CA HIS A 62 -4.17 -5.62 -10.15
C HIS A 62 -2.65 -5.70 -10.10
N SER A 63 -1.98 -5.51 -11.24
CA SER A 63 -0.52 -5.58 -11.34
C SER A 63 0.14 -4.42 -10.57
N ALA A 64 -0.42 -3.21 -10.70
CA ALA A 64 0.04 -2.04 -9.99
C ALA A 64 -0.19 -2.17 -8.48
N ILE A 65 -1.36 -2.67 -8.06
CA ILE A 65 -1.66 -2.92 -6.63
C ILE A 65 -0.63 -3.87 -6.04
N PHE A 66 -0.36 -5.00 -6.69
CA PHE A 66 0.62 -5.95 -6.18
C PHE A 66 2.04 -5.40 -6.18
N ALA A 67 2.46 -4.74 -7.25
CA ALA A 67 3.76 -4.09 -7.30
C ALA A 67 3.93 -3.10 -6.14
N CYS A 68 2.92 -2.27 -5.87
CA CYS A 68 2.90 -1.33 -4.75
C CYS A 68 3.04 -2.05 -3.39
N LEU A 69 2.24 -3.10 -3.15
CA LEU A 69 2.25 -3.87 -1.91
C LEU A 69 3.61 -4.56 -1.66
N PHE A 70 4.19 -5.20 -2.68
CA PHE A 70 5.48 -5.88 -2.55
C PHE A 70 6.64 -4.90 -2.38
N SER A 71 6.68 -3.82 -3.17
CA SER A 71 7.70 -2.79 -3.05
C SER A 71 7.65 -2.07 -1.70
N ALA A 72 6.46 -1.92 -1.12
CA ALA A 72 6.28 -1.37 0.23
C ALA A 72 6.57 -2.39 1.34
N GLY A 73 6.82 -3.67 1.03
CA GLY A 73 6.94 -4.73 2.04
C GLY A 73 5.67 -4.91 2.87
N ALA A 74 4.49 -4.64 2.28
CA ALA A 74 3.19 -4.79 2.93
C ALA A 74 2.79 -6.26 3.14
N VAL A 75 3.40 -7.16 2.36
CA VAL A 75 3.19 -8.60 2.44
C VAL A 75 4.49 -9.23 2.93
N ILE A 76 4.48 -9.76 4.16
CA ILE A 76 5.64 -10.42 4.76
C ILE A 76 5.68 -11.86 4.25
N SER A 77 6.82 -12.28 3.67
CA SER A 77 7.07 -13.68 3.40
C SER A 77 7.49 -14.36 4.72
N GLU A 78 6.82 -15.45 5.12
CA GLU A 78 7.33 -16.30 6.21
C GLU A 78 8.72 -16.81 5.83
N GLY A 79 9.77 -16.21 6.41
CA GLY A 79 11.16 -16.53 6.07
C GLY A 79 12.12 -15.35 6.10
N ASP A 80 11.63 -14.11 6.18
CA ASP A 80 12.52 -12.95 6.34
C ASP A 80 13.16 -13.02 7.75
N PRO A 81 14.51 -13.11 7.87
CA PRO A 81 15.16 -13.31 9.16
C PRO A 81 14.82 -12.16 10.11
N LYS A 82 14.49 -12.52 11.36
CA LYS A 82 14.30 -11.56 12.45
C LYS A 82 15.54 -10.66 12.56
N PRO A 83 15.36 -9.34 12.77
CA PRO A 83 16.48 -8.44 13.04
C PRO A 83 17.19 -8.80 14.35
#